data_AF-G9NAB5-F1
#
_entry.id   AF-G9NAB5-F1
#
_cell.length_a   1.000
_cell.length_b   1.000
_cell.length_c   1.000
_cell.angle_alpha   90.00
_cell.angle_beta   90.00
_cell.angle_gamma   90.00
#
_symmetry.space_group_name_H-M   'P 1'
#
loop_
_entity.id
_entity.type
_entity.pdbx_description
1 polymer ?
#
loop_
_entity_poly.entity_id
_entity_poly.type
_entity_poly.pdbx_seq_one_letter_code
_entity_poly.pdbx_strand_id
1 'polypeptide(L)' 'IGDKEPYSLLHRTQIPLLPGWAMSVHRSQGMTLDRVIVDLSHAFEEGQVYVALSRATSLHGLKVVG' A
#
# COMPACT_ATOMS: atom_id res chain seq x y z
N ILE A 1 -28.77 -11.21 13.21
CA ILE A 1 -27.81 -11.30 14.34
C ILE A 1 -28.01 -12.69 14.89
N GLY A 2 -27.10 -13.62 14.56
CA GLY A 2 -27.34 -15.05 14.63
C GLY A 2 -26.43 -15.74 15.62
N ASP A 3 -27.03 -16.47 16.56
CA ASP A 3 -26.42 -17.20 17.66
C ASP A 3 -25.86 -18.57 17.23
N LYS A 4 -24.88 -18.61 16.30
CA LYS A 4 -24.16 -19.85 15.99
C LYS A 4 -22.65 -19.64 16.06
N GLU A 5 -22.04 -20.34 17.02
CA GLU A 5 -20.60 -20.39 17.27
C GLU A 5 -19.81 -21.07 16.11
N PRO A 6 -18.53 -20.70 15.93
CA PRO A 6 -17.80 -19.72 16.72
C PRO A 6 -17.84 -18.35 16.05
N TYR A 7 -18.43 -17.36 16.73
CA TYR A 7 -18.31 -15.97 16.30
C TYR A 7 -17.23 -15.29 17.17
N SER A 8 -16.15 -14.85 16.54
CA SER A 8 -15.14 -14.02 17.21
C SER A 8 -15.55 -12.55 17.08
N LEU A 9 -15.86 -11.90 18.21
CA LEU A 9 -16.11 -10.45 18.24
C LEU A 9 -14.78 -9.71 18.41
N LEU A 10 -14.19 -9.26 17.30
CA LEU A 10 -12.99 -8.43 17.31
C LEU A 10 -13.37 -6.95 17.12
N HIS A 11 -12.97 -6.10 18.07
CA HIS A 11 -13.19 -4.66 18.00
C HIS A 11 -11.91 -3.88 18.37
N ARG A 12 -11.65 -2.78 17.67
CA ARG A 12 -10.53 -1.87 17.94
C ARG A 12 -10.98 -0.42 17.81
N THR A 13 -10.76 0.37 18.84
CA THR A 13 -10.93 1.83 18.82
C THR A 13 -9.57 2.50 18.72
N GLN A 14 -9.35 3.25 17.64
CA GLN A 14 -8.12 4.01 17.41
C GLN A 14 -8.42 5.22 16.52
N ILE A 15 -7.63 6.27 16.63
CA ILE A 15 -7.67 7.40 15.70
C ILE A 15 -7.26 6.88 14.31
N PRO A 16 -8.03 7.10 13.22
CA PRO A 16 -7.76 6.52 11.90
C PRO A 16 -6.62 7.25 11.18
N LEU A 17 -5.44 7.26 11.79
CA LEU A 17 -4.23 7.90 11.29
C LEU A 17 -3.09 6.88 11.32
N LEU A 18 -2.26 6.94 10.27
CA LEU A 18 -1.02 6.20 10.16
C LEU A 18 0.03 7.11 9.49
N PRO A 19 1.34 6.91 9.75
CA PRO A 19 2.40 7.58 9.00
C PRO A 19 2.21 7.34 7.50
N GLY A 20 2.04 8.41 6.71
CA GLY A 20 1.64 8.31 5.31
C GLY A 20 2.77 8.51 4.29
N TRP A 21 3.98 8.90 4.73
CA TRP A 21 5.08 9.21 3.81
C TRP A 21 5.73 7.99 3.17
N ALA A 22 5.85 6.90 3.93
CA ALA A 22 6.40 5.65 3.45
C ALA A 22 5.39 4.53 3.68
N MET A 23 5.21 3.70 2.67
CA MET A 23 4.34 2.53 2.73
C MET A 23 4.91 1.44 1.85
N SER A 24 4.57 0.19 2.16
CA SER A 24 4.96 -0.93 1.31
C SER A 24 4.16 -0.93 0.00
N VAL A 25 4.75 -1.53 -1.03
CA VAL A 25 4.10 -1.71 -2.35
C VAL A 25 2.73 -2.37 -2.19
N HIS A 26 2.64 -3.41 -1.34
CA HIS A 26 1.39 -4.09 -1.02
C HIS A 26 0.31 -3.15 -0.46
N ARG A 27 0.67 -2.23 0.43
CA ARG A 27 -0.29 -1.27 1.00
C ARG A 27 -0.76 -0.25 -0.03
N SER A 28 0.06 0.05 -1.04
CA SER A 28 -0.28 0.97 -2.12
C SER A 28 -1.14 0.36 -3.23
N GLN A 29 -1.38 -0.95 -3.22
CA GLN A 29 -2.20 -1.62 -4.24
C GLN A 29 -3.59 -1.00 -4.33
N GLY A 30 -4.01 -0.63 -5.55
CA GLY A 30 -5.27 0.06 -5.79
C GLY A 30 -5.23 1.59 -5.60
N MET A 31 -4.15 2.14 -5.05
CA MET A 31 -4.00 3.59 -4.88
C MET A 31 -3.49 4.27 -6.15
N THR A 32 -3.83 5.55 -6.30
CA THR A 32 -3.33 6.46 -7.34
C THR A 32 -2.58 7.59 -6.65
N LEU A 33 -1.32 7.82 -7.02
CA LEU A 33 -0.40 8.75 -6.36
C LEU A 33 0.15 9.76 -7.38
N ASP A 34 0.00 11.06 -7.10
CA ASP A 34 0.48 12.12 -7.99
C ASP A 34 1.99 12.30 -7.95
N ARG A 35 2.60 12.07 -6.79
CA ARG A 35 4.05 12.14 -6.59
C ARG A 35 4.50 10.98 -5.73
N VAL A 36 5.42 10.16 -6.24
CA VAL A 36 5.93 8.98 -5.54
C VAL A 36 7.40 8.77 -5.83
N ILE A 37 8.14 8.40 -4.78
CA ILE A 37 9.49 7.88 -4.90
C ILE A 37 9.40 6.37 -4.70
N VAL A 38 9.84 5.61 -5.68
CA VAL A 38 9.84 4.15 -5.66
C VAL A 38 11.28 3.67 -5.49
N ASP A 39 11.55 2.97 -4.40
CA ASP A 39 12.81 2.29 -4.15
C ASP A 39 12.72 0.82 -4.61
N LEU A 40 13.57 0.44 -5.58
CA LEU A 40 13.60 -0.89 -6.17
C LEU A 40 14.78 -1.75 -5.67
N SER A 41 15.60 -1.27 -4.73
CA SER A 41 16.77 -1.98 -4.19
C SER A 41 16.43 -3.36 -3.60
N HIS A 42 15.20 -3.51 -3.08
CA HIS A 42 14.70 -4.73 -2.45
C HIS A 42 13.45 -5.27 -3.16
N ALA A 43 13.30 -5.08 -4.48
CA ALA A 43 12.21 -5.73 -5.21
C ALA A 43 12.49 -7.24 -5.33
N PHE A 44 11.64 -8.09 -4.70
CA PHE A 44 11.90 -9.53 -4.58
C PHE A 44 10.84 -10.41 -5.26
N GLU A 45 9.59 -9.93 -5.41
CA GLU A 45 8.51 -10.68 -6.07
C GLU A 45 8.27 -10.25 -7.52
N GLU A 46 7.86 -11.21 -8.35
CA GLU A 46 7.39 -10.95 -9.70
C GLU A 46 6.16 -10.02 -9.67
N GLY A 47 6.17 -8.98 -10.51
CA GLY A 47 5.07 -8.00 -10.57
C GLY A 47 5.08 -6.93 -9.47
N GLN A 48 5.88 -7.05 -8.41
CA GLN A 48 5.97 -6.02 -7.37
C GLN A 48 6.47 -4.67 -7.93
N VAL A 49 7.45 -4.73 -8.84
CA VAL A 49 7.96 -3.55 -9.55
C VAL A 49 6.84 -2.88 -10.36
N TYR A 50 6.07 -3.68 -11.12
CA TYR A 50 4.95 -3.16 -11.91
C TYR A 50 3.89 -2.50 -11.02
N VAL A 51 3.51 -3.14 -9.91
CA VAL A 51 2.55 -2.58 -8.97
C VAL A 51 3.05 -1.24 -8.43
N ALA A 52 4.32 -1.16 -8.01
CA ALA A 52 4.91 0.06 -7.47
C ALA A 52 4.93 1.22 -8.48
N LEU A 53 5.37 0.96 -9.71
CA LEU A 53 5.45 1.97 -10.76
C LEU A 53 4.06 2.40 -11.27
N SER A 54 3.10 1.48 -11.36
CA SER A 54 1.73 1.77 -11.81
C SER A 54 0.92 2.63 -10.83
N ARG A 55 1.45 2.96 -9.65
CA ARG A 55 0.79 3.89 -8.72
C ARG A 55 0.90 5.34 -9.17
N ALA A 56 1.94 5.69 -9.92
CA ALA A 56 2.17 7.06 -10.37
C ALA A 56 1.20 7.46 -11.49
N THR A 57 0.63 8.65 -11.41
CA THR A 57 -0.25 9.20 -12.48
C THR A 57 0.53 9.70 -13.70
N SER A 58 1.81 10.06 -13.53
CA SER A 58 2.66 10.57 -14.59
C SER A 58 4.14 10.28 -14.33
N LEU A 59 4.94 10.26 -15.41
CA LEU A 59 6.39 10.12 -15.30
C LEU A 59 7.04 11.31 -14.57
N HIS A 60 6.47 12.51 -14.67
CA HIS A 60 6.98 13.68 -13.95
C HIS A 60 6.83 13.54 -12.43
N GLY A 61 5.76 12.88 -11.99
CA GLY A 61 5.50 12.59 -10.58
C GLY A 61 6.25 11.37 -10.03
N LEU A 62 6.93 10.62 -10.89
CA LEU A 62 7.62 9.38 -10.53
C LEU A 62 9.12 9.61 -10.41
N LYS A 63 9.70 9.27 -9.25
CA LYS A 63 11.14 9.12 -9.08
C LYS A 63 11.45 7.67 -8.73
N VAL A 64 12.35 7.05 -9.48
CA VAL A 64 12.85 5.71 -9.16
C VAL A 64 14.23 5.84 -8.55
N VAL A 65 14.46 5.13 -7.45
CA VAL A 65 15.74 4.97 -6.78
C VAL A 65 16.02 3.49 -6.57
N GLY A 66 17.28 3.11 -6.41
CA GLY A 66 17.71 1.73 -6.23
C GLY A 66 19.17 1.67 -5.87
#